data_AF-A0A9D4BX48-F1
#
_entry.id   AF-A0A9D4BX48-F1
#
_cell.length_a   1.000
_cell.length_b   1.000
_cell.length_c   1.000
_cell.angle_alpha   90.00
_cell.angle_beta   90.00
_cell.angle_gamma   90.00
#
_symmetry.space_group_name_H-M   'P 1'
#
loop_
_entity.id
_entity.type
_entity.pdbx_description
1 polymer ?
#
loop_
_entity_poly.entity_id
_entity_poly.type
_entity_poly.pdbx_seq_one_letter_code
_entity_poly.pdbx_strand_id
1 'polypeptide(L)'
;MPVRLWRAYQRALHAYPVMTASISAGCLMSTGDILSQFLVQKRSLAEYDGKRTLRFAFFGTFLGGPVITVWYSTLARVFGNTKFGPLKMVLCDQLLFAPIFLPYFLSGMEILKGEGLEAIKSKLKHVGAYNM
;
A
#
# COMPACT_ATOMS: atom_id res chain seq x y z
N MET A 1 8.07 -25.38 -15.12
CA MET A 1 7.18 -24.19 -15.21
C MET A 1 7.63 -22.99 -14.35
N PRO A 2 8.06 -23.14 -13.08
CA PRO A 2 8.36 -21.99 -12.20
C PRO A 2 9.47 -21.07 -12.72
N VAL A 3 10.53 -21.65 -13.27
CA VAL A 3 11.69 -20.91 -13.81
C VAL A 3 11.31 -20.02 -15.00
N ARG A 4 10.31 -20.42 -15.81
CA ARG A 4 9.87 -19.62 -16.96
C ARG A 4 9.08 -18.39 -16.52
N LEU A 5 8.20 -18.55 -15.51
CA LEU A 5 7.45 -17.44 -14.92
C LEU A 5 8.38 -16.46 -14.19
N TRP A 6 9.34 -16.97 -13.41
CA TRP A 6 10.34 -16.15 -12.74
C TRP A 6 11.17 -15.31 -13.73
N ARG A 7 11.66 -15.93 -14.81
CA ARG A 7 12.40 -15.22 -15.86
C ARG A 7 11.52 -14.19 -16.58
N ALA A 8 10.24 -14.51 -16.84
CA ALA A 8 9.31 -13.56 -17.44
C ALA A 8 9.06 -12.35 -16.53
N TYR A 9 8.87 -12.58 -15.23
CA TYR A 9 8.76 -11.53 -14.21
C TYR A 9 10.02 -10.67 -14.16
N GLN A 10 11.21 -11.28 -14.09
CA GLN A 10 12.46 -10.53 -14.09
C GLN A 10 12.62 -9.66 -15.34
N ARG A 11 12.27 -10.18 -16.53
CA ARG A 11 12.29 -9.38 -17.76
C ARG A 11 11.34 -8.19 -17.68
N ALA A 12 10.11 -8.40 -17.19
CA ALA A 12 9.14 -7.31 -17.00
C ALA A 12 9.65 -6.28 -15.99
N LEU A 13 10.27 -6.72 -14.90
CA LEU A 13 10.84 -5.86 -13.86
C LEU A 13 12.01 -5.02 -14.40
N HIS A 14 12.85 -5.58 -15.27
CA HIS A 14 13.93 -4.81 -15.90
C HIS A 14 13.44 -3.85 -16.99
N ALA A 15 12.45 -4.24 -17.79
CA ALA A 15 11.89 -3.41 -18.85
C ALA A 15 10.99 -2.28 -18.32
N TYR A 16 10.19 -2.57 -17.30
CA TYR A 16 9.21 -1.66 -16.70
C TYR A 16 9.27 -1.74 -15.17
N PRO A 17 10.36 -1.23 -14.56
CA PRO A 17 10.61 -1.38 -13.12
C PRO A 17 9.51 -0.80 -12.25
N VAL A 18 9.08 0.43 -12.54
CA VAL A 18 8.04 1.11 -11.73
C VAL A 18 6.69 0.42 -11.89
N MET A 19 6.26 0.11 -13.11
CA MET A 19 4.97 -0.51 -13.36
C MET A 19 4.89 -1.91 -12.73
N THR A 20 5.92 -2.74 -12.96
CA THR A 20 5.95 -4.11 -12.43
C THR A 20 5.98 -4.11 -10.91
N ALA A 21 6.84 -3.30 -10.30
CA ALA A 21 6.93 -3.19 -8.84
C ALA A 21 5.62 -2.66 -8.23
N SER A 22 4.95 -1.72 -8.91
CA SER A 22 3.69 -1.15 -8.42
C SER A 22 2.55 -2.16 -8.46
N ILE A 23 2.41 -2.91 -9.57
CA ILE A 23 1.42 -4.00 -9.64
C ILE A 23 1.71 -5.05 -8.57
N SER A 24 2.98 -5.43 -8.38
CA SER A 24 3.36 -6.36 -7.30
C SER A 24 3.03 -5.81 -5.92
N ALA A 25 3.24 -4.51 -5.67
CA ALA A 25 2.88 -3.87 -4.41
C ALA A 25 1.36 -3.88 -4.17
N GLY A 26 0.55 -3.59 -5.20
CA GLY A 26 -0.90 -3.72 -5.14
C GLY A 26 -1.36 -5.13 -4.78
N CYS A 27 -0.83 -6.14 -5.46
CA CYS A 27 -1.11 -7.55 -5.14
C CYS A 27 -0.73 -7.88 -3.69
N LEU A 28 0.49 -7.49 -3.26
CA LEU A 28 0.97 -7.77 -1.92
C LEU A 28 0.10 -7.12 -0.83
N MET A 29 -0.27 -5.84 -1.02
CA MET A 29 -1.13 -5.12 -0.09
C MET A 29 -2.53 -5.72 -0.03
N SER A 30 -3.12 -6.09 -1.18
CA SER A 30 -4.43 -6.73 -1.22
C SER A 30 -4.43 -8.09 -0.51
N THR A 31 -3.41 -8.92 -0.74
CA THR A 31 -3.25 -10.19 -0.02
C THR A 31 -3.04 -9.96 1.48
N GLY A 32 -2.23 -8.99 1.87
CA GLY A 32 -2.03 -8.63 3.28
C GLY A 32 -3.33 -8.22 3.96
N ASP A 33 -4.19 -7.46 3.28
CA ASP A 33 -5.50 -7.07 3.79
C ASP A 33 -6.45 -8.28 3.91
N ILE A 34 -6.52 -9.14 2.89
CA ILE A 34 -7.29 -10.40 2.93
C ILE A 34 -6.86 -11.23 4.14
N LEU A 35 -5.55 -11.45 4.32
CA LEU A 35 -5.02 -12.20 5.46
C LEU A 35 -5.33 -11.51 6.79
N SER A 36 -5.26 -10.19 6.86
CA SER A 36 -5.66 -9.45 8.06
C SER A 36 -7.13 -9.66 8.39
N GLN A 37 -8.01 -9.59 7.40
CA GLN A 37 -9.45 -9.78 7.58
C GLN A 37 -9.79 -11.21 8.06
N PHE A 38 -9.17 -12.23 7.47
CA PHE A 38 -9.47 -13.63 7.82
C PHE A 38 -8.70 -14.15 9.04
N LEU A 39 -7.40 -13.86 9.16
CA LEU A 39 -6.56 -14.46 10.19
C LEU A 39 -6.49 -13.63 11.47
N VAL A 40 -6.52 -12.30 11.36
CA VAL A 40 -6.41 -11.40 12.51
C VAL A 40 -7.80 -11.03 13.02
N GLN A 41 -8.68 -10.56 12.12
CA GLN A 41 -10.03 -10.15 12.48
C GLN A 41 -11.03 -11.32 12.52
N LYS A 42 -10.63 -12.52 12.07
CA LYS A 42 -11.44 -13.75 12.08
C LYS A 42 -12.80 -13.59 11.41
N ARG A 43 -12.88 -12.75 10.37
CA ARG A 43 -14.11 -12.55 9.60
C ARG A 43 -14.49 -13.82 8.87
N SER A 44 -15.78 -14.11 8.83
CA SER A 44 -16.36 -15.11 7.94
C SER A 44 -16.39 -14.60 6.48
N LEU A 45 -16.65 -15.51 5.53
CA LEU A 45 -16.79 -15.12 4.11
C LEU A 45 -17.92 -14.09 3.89
N ALA A 46 -18.96 -14.11 4.72
CA ALA A 46 -20.07 -13.16 4.64
C ALA A 46 -19.69 -11.75 5.14
N GLU A 47 -18.65 -11.64 5.98
CA GLU A 47 -18.18 -10.38 6.59
C GLU A 47 -16.99 -9.78 5.83
N TYR A 48 -16.52 -10.46 4.78
CA TYR A 48 -15.39 -10.02 3.97
C TYR A 48 -15.67 -8.66 3.31
N ASP A 49 -14.81 -7.68 3.59
CA ASP A 49 -14.90 -6.35 3.02
C ASP A 49 -14.00 -6.24 1.79
N GLY A 50 -14.57 -6.59 0.62
CA GLY A 50 -13.89 -6.46 -0.66
C GLY A 50 -13.59 -5.02 -1.07
N LYS A 51 -14.38 -4.04 -0.59
CA LYS A 51 -14.11 -2.62 -0.86
C LYS A 51 -12.83 -2.17 -0.15
N ARG A 52 -12.59 -2.67 1.06
CA ARG A 52 -11.32 -2.44 1.78
C ARG A 52 -10.14 -3.04 1.02
N THR A 53 -10.24 -4.28 0.60
CA THR A 53 -9.16 -4.92 -0.17
C THR A 53 -8.88 -4.19 -1.49
N LEU A 54 -9.91 -3.70 -2.18
CA LEU A 54 -9.75 -2.88 -3.38
C LEU A 54 -9.00 -1.56 -3.10
N ARG A 55 -9.27 -0.91 -1.97
CA ARG A 55 -8.53 0.31 -1.56
C ARG A 55 -7.06 0.02 -1.30
N PHE A 56 -6.74 -1.09 -0.63
CA PHE A 56 -5.35 -1.53 -0.45
C PHE A 56 -4.66 -1.85 -1.78
N ALA A 57 -5.36 -2.52 -2.70
CA ALA A 57 -4.86 -2.81 -4.04
C ALA A 57 -4.59 -1.52 -4.84
N PHE A 58 -5.53 -0.58 -4.82
CA PHE A 58 -5.42 0.71 -5.48
C PHE A 58 -4.26 1.53 -4.90
N PHE A 59 -4.20 1.65 -3.56
CA PHE A 59 -3.13 2.37 -2.90
C PHE A 59 -1.77 1.76 -3.27
N GLY A 60 -1.61 0.44 -3.16
CA GLY A 60 -0.35 -0.23 -3.49
C GLY A 60 0.05 -0.05 -4.96
N THR A 61 -0.91 -0.05 -5.89
CA THR A 61 -0.61 0.05 -7.32
C THR A 61 -0.34 1.48 -7.80
N PHE A 62 -1.10 2.47 -7.32
CA PHE A 62 -1.06 3.80 -7.91
C PHE A 62 -0.38 4.85 -7.03
N LEU A 63 -0.30 4.61 -5.72
CA LEU A 63 0.19 5.58 -4.75
C LEU A 63 1.48 5.08 -4.10
N GLY A 64 1.40 4.00 -3.32
CA GLY A 64 2.52 3.44 -2.58
C GLY A 64 3.60 2.84 -3.50
N GLY A 65 3.21 2.02 -4.47
CA GLY A 65 4.14 1.30 -5.35
C GLY A 65 5.14 2.20 -6.08
N PRO A 66 4.68 3.26 -6.78
CA PRO A 66 5.60 4.20 -7.44
C PRO A 66 6.53 4.90 -6.46
N VAL A 67 5.99 5.38 -5.33
CA VAL A 67 6.75 6.10 -4.29
C VAL A 67 7.85 5.20 -3.71
N ILE A 68 7.50 3.97 -3.30
CA ILE A 68 8.42 2.98 -2.75
C ILE A 68 9.50 2.61 -3.78
N THR A 69 9.13 2.41 -5.04
CA THR A 69 10.09 2.04 -6.10
C THR A 69 11.13 3.13 -6.32
N VAL A 70 10.70 4.39 -6.37
CA VAL A 70 11.60 5.54 -6.51
C VAL A 70 12.50 5.69 -5.28
N TRP A 71 11.94 5.53 -4.08
CA TRP A 71 12.68 5.60 -2.82
C TRP A 71 13.80 4.57 -2.75
N TYR A 72 13.48 3.28 -2.95
CA TYR A 72 14.51 2.23 -2.91
C TYR A 72 15.50 2.32 -4.06
N SER A 73 15.11 2.82 -5.24
CA SER A 73 16.06 3.11 -6.33
C SER A 73 17.04 4.21 -5.93
N THR A 74 16.59 5.22 -5.19
CA THR A 74 17.43 6.30 -4.67
C THR A 74 18.38 5.77 -3.61
N LEU A 75 17.89 5.00 -2.65
CA LEU A 75 18.71 4.36 -1.62
C LEU A 75 19.77 3.43 -2.23
N ALA A 76 19.40 2.64 -3.24
CA ALA A 76 20.35 1.78 -3.96
C ALA A 76 21.43 2.60 -4.68
N ARG A 77 21.08 3.73 -5.30
CA ARG A 77 22.03 4.63 -5.95
C ARG A 77 23.01 5.26 -4.95
N VAL A 78 22.52 5.69 -3.78
CA VAL A 78 23.33 6.40 -2.78
C VAL A 78 24.18 5.45 -1.94
N PHE A 79 23.62 4.31 -1.51
CA PHE A 79 24.26 3.42 -0.54
C PHE A 79 24.70 2.06 -1.09
N GLY A 80 24.24 1.67 -2.28
CA GLY A 80 24.37 0.29 -2.78
C GLY A 80 25.80 -0.23 -2.89
N ASN A 81 26.77 0.64 -3.19
CA ASN A 81 28.19 0.29 -3.30
C ASN A 81 29.03 0.68 -2.08
N THR A 82 28.39 1.10 -0.98
CA THR A 82 29.10 1.55 0.23
C THR A 82 29.31 0.42 1.23
N LYS A 83 30.35 0.52 2.06
CA LYS A 83 30.52 -0.38 3.22
C LYS A 83 29.27 -0.30 4.10
N PHE A 84 28.70 -1.46 4.41
CA PHE A 84 27.42 -1.61 5.12
C PHE A 84 26.21 -0.98 4.40
N GLY A 85 26.21 -0.95 3.06
CA GLY A 85 25.12 -0.40 2.25
C GLY A 85 23.71 -0.81 2.71
N PRO A 86 23.41 -2.12 2.84
CA PRO A 86 22.10 -2.57 3.30
C PRO A 86 21.69 -2.00 4.68
N LEU A 87 22.63 -1.94 5.63
CA LEU A 87 22.36 -1.37 6.96
C LEU A 87 22.02 0.12 6.86
N LYS A 88 22.77 0.88 6.06
CA LYS A 88 22.50 2.31 5.83
C LYS A 88 21.15 2.55 5.16
N MET A 89 20.77 1.70 4.21
CA MET A 89 19.46 1.75 3.56
C MET A 89 18.34 1.56 4.58
N VAL A 90 18.45 0.54 5.45
CA VAL A 90 17.47 0.28 6.52
C VAL A 90 17.40 1.44 7.51
N LEU A 91 18.55 1.96 7.96
CA LEU A 91 18.57 3.10 8.89
C LEU A 91 17.93 4.34 8.26
N CYS A 92 18.24 4.65 7.01
CA CYS A 92 17.65 5.77 6.28
C CYS A 92 16.13 5.61 6.11
N ASP A 93 15.69 4.40 5.76
CA ASP A 93 14.28 4.08 5.60
C ASP A 93 13.50 4.26 6.92
N GLN A 94 14.00 3.68 8.01
CA GLN A 94 13.34 3.78 9.31
C GLN A 94 13.33 5.19 9.90
N LEU A 95 14.40 5.98 9.68
CA LEU A 95 14.54 7.32 10.28
C LEU A 95 13.90 8.43 9.44
N LEU A 96 13.87 8.30 8.12
CA LEU A 96 13.40 9.36 7.23
C LEU A 96 12.09 9.00 6.53
N PHE A 97 12.00 7.79 5.98
CA PHE A 97 10.87 7.41 5.13
C PHE A 97 9.67 6.92 5.93
N ALA A 98 9.86 5.95 6.83
CA ALA A 98 8.80 5.39 7.66
C ALA A 98 7.96 6.44 8.41
N PRO A 99 8.53 7.45 9.11
CA PRO A 99 7.72 8.45 9.82
C PRO A 99 6.88 9.35 8.90
N ILE A 100 7.23 9.47 7.62
CA ILE A 100 6.49 10.26 6.62
C ILE A 100 5.50 9.39 5.86
N PHE A 101 5.93 8.19 5.46
CA PHE A 101 5.15 7.27 4.65
C PHE A 101 3.95 6.70 5.42
N LEU A 102 4.09 6.48 6.73
CA LEU A 102 2.97 5.95 7.53
C LEU A 102 1.79 6.94 7.60
N PRO A 103 1.95 8.22 7.97
CA PRO A 103 0.89 9.22 7.86
C PRO A 103 0.34 9.35 6.43
N TYR A 104 1.18 9.30 5.41
CA TYR A 104 0.76 9.31 4.01
C TYR A 104 -0.16 8.13 3.66
N PHE A 105 0.22 6.92 4.08
CA PHE A 105 -0.58 5.72 3.91
C PHE A 105 -1.93 5.83 4.63
N LEU A 106 -1.92 6.15 5.93
CA LEU A 106 -3.14 6.26 6.72
C LEU A 106 -4.09 7.32 6.13
N SER A 107 -3.57 8.49 5.78
CA SER A 107 -4.35 9.57 5.17
C SER A 107 -4.92 9.15 3.82
N GLY A 108 -4.11 8.50 2.97
CA GLY A 108 -4.56 8.00 1.67
C GLY A 108 -5.67 6.95 1.82
N MET A 109 -5.57 6.05 2.80
CA MET A 109 -6.60 5.04 3.05
C MET A 109 -7.92 5.64 3.54
N GLU A 110 -7.87 6.68 4.39
CA GLU A 110 -9.06 7.40 4.83
C GLU A 110 -9.71 8.22 3.70
N ILE A 111 -8.91 8.86 2.85
CA ILE A 111 -9.41 9.54 1.64
C ILE A 111 -10.11 8.54 0.72
N LEU A 112 -9.47 7.40 0.44
CA LEU A 112 -10.03 6.33 -0.41
C LEU A 112 -11.26 5.67 0.20
N LYS A 113 -11.40 5.68 1.54
CA LYS A 113 -12.62 5.24 2.23
C LYS A 113 -13.82 6.12 1.87
N GLY A 114 -13.59 7.41 1.61
CA GLY A 114 -14.63 8.38 1.24
C GLY A 114 -15.63 8.71 2.36
N GLU A 115 -15.47 8.08 3.54
CA GLU A 115 -16.41 8.23 4.65
C GLU A 115 -16.33 9.61 5.32
N GLY A 116 -15.27 10.41 5.13
CA GLY A 116 -15.24 11.76 5.70
C GLY A 116 -16.44 12.60 5.29
N LEU A 117 -16.72 12.70 3.98
CA LEU A 117 -17.83 13.52 3.47
C LEU A 117 -19.20 12.87 3.66
N GLU A 118 -19.30 11.56 3.46
CA GLU A 118 -20.58 10.84 3.58
C GLU A 118 -20.98 10.58 5.04
N ALA A 119 -20.04 10.32 5.94
CA ALA A 119 -20.32 10.20 7.38
C ALA A 119 -20.63 11.58 7.99
N ILE A 120 -20.01 12.67 7.52
CA ILE A 120 -20.41 14.04 7.91
C ILE A 120 -21.83 14.34 7.42
N LYS A 121 -22.16 14.07 6.15
CA LYS A 121 -23.52 14.24 5.63
C LYS A 121 -24.56 13.39 6.37
N SER A 122 -24.22 12.14 6.71
CA SER A 122 -25.08 11.22 7.46
C SER A 122 -25.30 11.71 8.90
N LYS A 123 -24.23 12.11 9.61
CA LYS A 123 -24.34 12.72 10.95
C LYS A 123 -25.16 14.00 10.92
N LEU A 124 -24.98 14.87 9.92
CA LEU A 124 -25.77 16.10 9.76
C LEU A 124 -27.26 15.81 9.50
N LYS A 125 -27.59 14.80 8.69
CA LYS A 125 -28.97 14.35 8.48
C LYS A 125 -29.62 13.83 9.77
N HIS A 126 -28.90 13.05 10.56
CA HIS A 126 -29.42 12.53 11.83
C HIS A 126 -29.59 13.61 12.90
N VAL A 127 -28.74 14.63 12.93
CA VAL A 127 -28.89 15.78 13.84
C VAL A 127 -30.05 16.69 13.39
N GLY A 128 -30.27 16.86 12.08
CA GLY A 128 -31.41 17.61 11.55
C GLY A 128 -32.77 16.95 11.83
N ALA A 129 -32.82 15.62 11.86
CA ALA A 129 -34.04 14.86 12.14
C ALA A 129 -34.44 14.81 13.63
N TYR A 130 -33.54 15.18 14.55
CA TYR A 130 -33.83 15.26 15.99
C TYR A 130 -34.29 16.65 16.46
N ASN A 131 -34.23 17.65 15.57
CA ASN A 131 -34.60 19.05 15.84
C ASN A 131 -35.88 19.48 15.11
N MET A 132 -36.72 18.52 14.70
CA MET A 132 -38.03 18.72 14.08
C MET A 132 -39.04 17.78 14.72
#